data_AF-A0AAU6QXW2-F1
#
_entry.id   AF-A0AAU6QXW2-F1
#
_cell.length_a   1.000
_cell.length_b   1.000
_cell.length_c   1.000
_cell.angle_alpha   90.00
_cell.angle_beta   90.00
_cell.angle_gamma   90.00
#
_symmetry.space_group_name_H-M   'P 1'
#
loop_
_entity.id
_entity.type
_entity.pdbx_description
1 polymer ?
#
loop_
_entity_poly.entity_id
_entity_poly.type
_entity_poly.pdbx_seq_one_letter_code
_entity_poly.pdbx_strand_id
1 'polypeptide(L)'
;MNLRETPQLERTASVCEIAKASRSVGCVPPTWLAHYPTFQDALQHGKTSFRNLPRHVKLVTLKRTTADVAEQAIASTILDNVAASFVELSTGLVEDAVRQYLSMQTGSANWHASRNTTLFDDLAGQIVDVNQPHVARPPCVLRPGRGIFLDGWMRFFSYRARGDKTIPLLALDWTNFHERLLRALHS
;
A
#
# COMPACT_ATOMS: atom_id res chain seq x y z
N MET A 1 -27.30 54.30 -7.49
CA MET A 1 -26.36 54.79 -6.45
C MET A 1 -26.70 54.07 -5.16
N ASN A 2 -25.79 53.59 -4.32
CA ASN A 2 -24.50 52.92 -4.47
C ASN A 2 -24.28 52.26 -3.09
N LEU A 3 -24.17 50.95 -3.07
CA LEU A 3 -23.71 50.14 -1.94
C LEU A 3 -22.19 50.31 -1.83
N ARG A 4 -21.66 50.68 -0.66
CA ARG A 4 -20.26 50.49 -0.23
C ARG A 4 -20.25 50.43 1.31
N GLU A 5 -20.08 49.25 1.90
CA GLU A 5 -18.81 48.58 2.21
C GLU A 5 -17.98 49.32 3.28
N THR A 6 -18.03 48.78 4.49
CA THR A 6 -17.06 49.00 5.59
C THR A 6 -15.78 48.19 5.35
N PRO A 7 -14.58 48.79 5.44
CA PRO A 7 -13.32 48.05 5.45
C PRO A 7 -12.62 48.05 6.82
N GLN A 8 -11.73 47.05 6.97
CA GLN A 8 -10.62 46.92 7.94
C GLN A 8 -11.00 46.54 9.39
N LEU A 9 -10.27 45.71 10.12
CA LEU A 9 -8.88 45.24 10.00
C LEU A 9 -8.73 43.88 10.71
N GLU A 10 -7.82 43.09 10.17
CA GLU A 10 -7.37 41.76 10.57
C GLU A 10 -7.05 41.63 12.07
N ARG A 11 -7.46 40.51 12.68
CA ARG A 11 -6.85 39.98 13.90
C ARG A 11 -6.49 38.53 13.67
N THR A 12 -5.25 38.32 13.24
CA THR A 12 -4.54 37.05 13.16
C THR A 12 -4.37 36.44 14.56
N ALA A 13 -5.25 35.52 14.93
CA ALA A 13 -4.96 34.59 16.02
C ALA A 13 -4.15 33.43 15.45
N SER A 14 -2.83 33.53 15.62
CA SER A 14 -1.87 32.49 15.28
C SER A 14 -2.20 31.21 16.04
N VAL A 15 -2.40 30.16 15.26
CA VAL A 15 -2.80 28.82 15.68
C VAL A 15 -1.67 28.14 16.45
N CYS A 16 -2.05 27.55 17.59
CA CYS A 16 -1.43 26.48 18.33
C CYS A 16 -0.03 26.04 17.87
N GLU A 17 0.95 26.38 18.71
CA GLU A 17 2.22 25.67 18.79
C GLU A 17 1.99 24.16 18.75
N ILE A 18 2.50 23.59 17.67
CA ILE A 18 2.44 22.18 17.33
C ILE A 18 3.04 21.38 18.48
N ALA A 19 2.20 20.51 19.03
CA ALA A 19 2.58 19.40 19.86
C ALA A 19 3.83 18.71 19.28
N LYS A 20 4.96 18.87 19.96
CA LYS A 20 6.11 17.98 19.83
C LYS A 20 5.63 16.59 20.23
N ALA A 21 5.15 15.85 19.24
CA ALA A 21 4.90 14.42 19.38
C ALA A 21 6.26 13.78 19.72
N SER A 22 6.30 13.25 20.92
CA SER A 22 7.38 12.48 21.51
C SER A 22 7.95 11.50 20.48
N ARG A 23 9.23 11.68 20.13
CA ARG A 23 9.99 10.63 19.43
C ARG A 23 9.97 9.39 20.31
N SER A 24 9.23 8.36 19.91
CA SER A 24 9.33 7.05 20.56
C SER A 24 10.71 6.48 20.27
N VAL A 25 11.56 6.55 21.29
CA VAL A 25 12.86 5.89 21.37
C VAL A 25 12.66 4.38 21.17
N GLY A 26 13.35 3.80 20.18
CA GLY A 26 13.79 2.40 20.22
C GLY A 26 12.75 1.29 20.05
N CYS A 27 11.68 1.47 19.28
CA CYS A 27 10.88 0.31 18.86
C CYS A 27 11.61 -0.40 17.71
N VAL A 28 12.31 -1.51 18.02
CA VAL A 28 12.84 -2.39 16.97
C VAL A 28 11.66 -2.79 16.07
N PRO A 29 11.73 -2.52 14.76
CA PRO A 29 10.68 -2.90 13.85
C PRO A 29 10.39 -4.40 13.99
N PRO A 30 9.13 -4.82 14.05
CA PRO A 30 8.77 -6.24 13.99
C PRO A 30 9.54 -6.91 12.85
N THR A 31 10.10 -8.07 13.11
CA THR A 31 10.97 -8.80 12.15
C THR A 31 10.31 -8.99 10.79
N TRP A 32 8.98 -9.14 10.75
CA TRP A 32 8.24 -9.28 9.50
C TRP A 32 8.21 -7.99 8.64
N LEU A 33 8.24 -6.80 9.26
CA LEU A 33 8.25 -5.52 8.53
C LEU A 33 9.59 -5.24 7.85
N ALA A 34 10.68 -5.86 8.32
CA ALA A 34 11.98 -5.78 7.65
C ALA A 34 11.96 -6.36 6.22
N HIS A 35 10.94 -7.18 5.90
CA HIS A 35 10.71 -7.65 4.52
C HIS A 35 10.10 -6.58 3.60
N TYR A 36 9.79 -5.38 4.09
CA TYR A 36 9.21 -4.30 3.28
C TYR A 36 10.03 -3.01 3.39
N PRO A 37 11.33 -3.04 3.03
CA PRO A 37 12.26 -1.96 3.32
C PRO A 37 11.83 -0.61 2.72
N THR A 38 11.20 -0.62 1.54
CA THR A 38 10.79 0.60 0.83
C THR A 38 9.71 1.40 1.57
N PHE A 39 8.84 0.73 2.32
CA PHE A 39 7.68 1.36 2.98
C PHE A 39 7.69 1.12 4.49
N GLN A 40 8.80 0.64 5.04
CA GLN A 40 8.88 0.12 6.41
C GLN A 40 8.36 1.12 7.46
N ASP A 41 8.81 2.38 7.38
CA ASP A 41 8.41 3.41 8.33
C ASP A 41 6.91 3.69 8.27
N ALA A 42 6.34 3.82 7.08
CA ALA A 42 4.90 4.01 6.94
C ALA A 42 4.11 2.79 7.45
N LEU A 43 4.58 1.58 7.12
CA LEU A 43 3.91 0.34 7.52
C LEU A 43 3.94 0.13 9.03
N GLN A 44 4.97 0.62 9.73
CA GLN A 44 5.06 0.59 11.20
C GLN A 44 3.87 1.30 11.84
N HIS A 45 3.45 2.44 11.29
CA HIS A 45 2.34 3.24 11.82
C HIS A 45 0.97 2.62 11.52
N GLY A 46 0.84 1.85 10.43
CA GLY A 46 -0.39 1.16 10.04
C GLY A 46 -0.54 -0.26 10.61
N LYS A 47 0.39 -0.71 11.47
CA LYS A 47 0.43 -2.08 11.98
C LYS A 47 -0.82 -2.42 12.79
N THR A 48 -1.42 -3.56 12.46
CA THR A 48 -2.56 -4.16 13.15
C THR A 48 -2.59 -5.68 12.94
N SER A 49 -3.63 -6.35 13.42
CA SER A 49 -3.95 -7.74 13.09
C SER A 49 -4.89 -7.76 11.88
N PHE A 50 -4.73 -8.75 11.00
CA PHE A 50 -5.59 -8.92 9.83
C PHE A 50 -7.08 -8.88 10.19
N ARG A 51 -7.47 -9.47 11.33
CA ARG A 51 -8.86 -9.48 11.78
C ARG A 51 -9.46 -8.08 11.92
N ASN A 52 -8.64 -7.08 12.22
CA ASN A 52 -9.04 -5.69 12.44
C ASN A 52 -9.08 -4.88 11.13
N LEU A 53 -8.67 -5.45 10.00
CA LEU A 53 -8.69 -4.75 8.73
C LEU A 53 -10.12 -4.53 8.20
N PRO A 54 -10.37 -3.46 7.43
CA PRO A 54 -11.63 -3.27 6.74
C PRO A 54 -11.97 -4.45 5.80
N ARG A 55 -13.26 -4.76 5.65
CA ARG A 55 -13.72 -5.89 4.83
C ARG A 55 -13.21 -5.84 3.38
N HIS A 56 -13.21 -4.67 2.75
CA HIS A 56 -12.75 -4.51 1.36
C HIS A 56 -11.24 -4.79 1.21
N VAL A 57 -10.44 -4.55 2.25
CA VAL A 57 -9.02 -4.89 2.30
C VAL A 57 -8.84 -6.40 2.39
N LYS A 58 -9.57 -7.05 3.32
CA LYS A 58 -9.49 -8.50 3.54
C LYS A 58 -9.79 -9.32 2.28
N LEU A 59 -10.80 -8.90 1.51
CA LEU A 59 -11.23 -9.60 0.29
C LEU A 59 -10.12 -9.75 -0.75
N VAL A 60 -9.18 -8.81 -0.82
CA VAL A 60 -8.06 -8.86 -1.75
C VAL A 60 -7.11 -9.99 -1.40
N THR A 61 -6.82 -10.16 -0.11
CA THR A 61 -5.92 -11.21 0.39
C THR A 61 -6.56 -12.59 0.28
N LEU A 62 -7.83 -12.73 0.65
CA LEU A 62 -8.55 -14.01 0.63
C LEU A 62 -8.68 -14.62 -0.76
N LYS A 63 -8.69 -13.80 -1.82
CA LYS A 63 -8.69 -14.28 -3.22
C LYS A 63 -7.37 -14.92 -3.64
N ARG A 64 -6.31 -14.77 -2.84
CA ARG A 64 -4.96 -15.23 -3.19
C ARG A 64 -4.49 -16.46 -2.42
N THR A 65 -5.22 -16.88 -1.39
CA THR A 65 -4.75 -17.95 -0.50
C THR A 65 -4.96 -19.34 -1.06
N THR A 66 -6.14 -19.64 -1.62
CA THR A 66 -6.45 -20.95 -2.21
C THR A 66 -7.76 -20.86 -3.02
N ALA A 67 -7.92 -21.77 -3.98
CA ALA A 67 -9.14 -21.93 -4.77
C ALA A 67 -10.14 -22.92 -4.14
N ASP A 68 -9.68 -23.78 -3.21
CA ASP A 68 -10.54 -24.75 -2.52
C ASP A 68 -11.31 -24.08 -1.37
N VAL A 69 -12.62 -24.34 -1.29
CA VAL A 69 -13.52 -23.69 -0.32
C VAL A 69 -13.22 -24.11 1.12
N ALA A 70 -12.85 -25.37 1.36
CA ALA A 70 -12.49 -25.87 2.68
C ALA A 70 -11.13 -25.31 3.12
N GLU A 71 -10.14 -25.29 2.22
CA GLU A 71 -8.85 -24.65 2.49
C GLU A 71 -9.00 -23.14 2.71
N GLN A 72 -9.97 -22.49 2.04
CA GLN A 72 -10.21 -21.06 2.19
C GLN A 72 -10.74 -20.71 3.58
N ALA A 73 -11.57 -21.56 4.19
CA ALA A 73 -12.03 -21.38 5.56
C ALA A 73 -10.86 -21.50 6.57
N ILE A 74 -9.98 -22.48 6.36
CA ILE A 74 -8.76 -22.66 7.16
C ILE A 74 -7.84 -21.44 7.00
N ALA A 75 -7.56 -21.04 5.75
CA ALA A 75 -6.72 -19.89 5.45
C ALA A 75 -7.27 -18.59 6.05
N SER A 76 -8.60 -18.37 6.00
CA SER A 76 -9.25 -17.21 6.62
C SER A 76 -9.04 -17.18 8.13
N THR A 77 -9.22 -18.31 8.81
CA THR A 77 -9.05 -18.44 10.26
C THR A 77 -7.59 -18.19 10.68
N ILE A 78 -6.65 -18.68 9.89
CA ILE A 78 -5.22 -18.43 10.11
C ILE A 78 -4.91 -16.95 9.89
N LEU A 79 -5.39 -16.37 8.78
CA LEU A 79 -5.16 -14.99 8.40
C LEU A 79 -5.60 -14.02 9.49
N ASP A 80 -6.74 -14.23 10.15
CA ASP A 80 -7.21 -13.34 11.22
C ASP A 80 -6.16 -13.09 12.32
N ASN A 81 -5.27 -14.06 12.57
CA ASN A 81 -4.21 -13.97 13.56
C ASN A 81 -2.83 -13.57 12.98
N VAL A 82 -2.79 -13.14 11.72
CA VAL A 82 -1.58 -12.67 11.02
C VAL A 82 -1.43 -11.16 11.21
N ALA A 83 -0.20 -10.69 11.41
CA ALA A 83 0.09 -9.27 11.46
C ALA A 83 -0.07 -8.65 10.07
N ALA A 84 -0.67 -7.46 10.02
CA ALA A 84 -0.93 -6.75 8.77
C ALA A 84 -0.66 -5.26 8.94
N SER A 85 -0.44 -4.56 7.84
CA SER A 85 -0.40 -3.11 7.83
C SER A 85 -1.08 -2.58 6.56
N PHE A 86 -2.10 -1.76 6.74
CA PHE A 86 -2.85 -1.11 5.68
C PHE A 86 -2.63 0.40 5.77
N VAL A 87 -2.09 0.98 4.70
CA VAL A 87 -1.72 2.40 4.65
C VAL A 87 -2.08 3.00 3.30
N GLU A 88 -2.33 4.30 3.27
CA GLU A 88 -2.40 5.05 2.01
C GLU A 88 -1.16 5.92 1.88
N LEU A 89 -0.38 5.72 0.81
CA LEU A 89 0.83 6.49 0.54
C LEU A 89 0.65 7.38 -0.67
N SER A 90 1.35 8.52 -0.72
CA SER A 90 1.28 9.40 -1.88
C SER A 90 1.66 8.64 -3.16
N THR A 91 0.94 8.89 -4.25
CA THR A 91 1.17 8.22 -5.54
C THR A 91 2.62 8.39 -6.00
N GLY A 92 3.22 9.57 -5.86
CA GLY A 92 4.63 9.81 -6.22
C GLY A 92 5.62 8.87 -5.50
N LEU A 93 5.49 8.71 -4.18
CA LEU A 93 6.34 7.77 -3.43
C LEU A 93 6.22 6.33 -3.93
N VAL A 94 5.02 5.90 -4.31
CA VAL A 94 4.80 4.55 -4.84
C VAL A 94 5.31 4.43 -6.27
N GLU A 95 5.14 5.46 -7.10
CA GLU A 95 5.71 5.52 -8.46
C GLU A 95 7.25 5.43 -8.44
N ASP A 96 7.91 6.17 -7.55
CA ASP A 96 9.36 6.14 -7.40
C ASP A 96 9.85 4.74 -7.02
N ALA A 97 9.15 4.08 -6.09
CA ALA A 97 9.41 2.71 -5.70
C ALA A 97 9.23 1.73 -6.87
N VAL A 98 8.15 1.87 -7.66
CA VAL A 98 7.91 1.05 -8.86
C VAL A 98 9.01 1.28 -9.89
N ARG A 99 9.38 2.54 -10.16
CA ARG A 99 10.44 2.88 -11.12
C ARG A 99 11.78 2.30 -10.69
N GLN A 100 12.13 2.39 -9.41
CA GLN A 100 13.34 1.79 -8.87
C GLN A 100 13.32 0.27 -9.04
N TYR A 101 12.22 -0.40 -8.71
CA TYR A 101 12.08 -1.84 -8.89
C TYR A 101 12.24 -2.27 -10.35
N LEU A 102 11.58 -1.59 -11.28
CA LEU A 102 11.71 -1.87 -12.70
C LEU A 102 13.14 -1.67 -13.19
N SER A 103 13.82 -0.61 -12.73
CA SER A 103 15.21 -0.36 -13.09
C SER A 103 16.17 -1.47 -12.64
N MET A 104 15.95 -2.04 -11.45
CA MET A 104 16.74 -3.16 -10.93
C MET A 104 16.51 -4.45 -11.72
N GLN A 105 15.28 -4.69 -12.16
CA GLN A 105 14.95 -5.86 -12.98
C GLN A 105 15.53 -5.78 -14.40
N THR A 106 15.66 -4.57 -14.95
CA THR A 106 16.29 -4.33 -16.26
C THR A 106 17.82 -4.26 -16.21
N GLY A 107 18.43 -4.48 -15.03
CA GLY A 107 19.87 -4.37 -14.79
C GLY A 107 20.75 -5.46 -15.43
N SER A 108 20.20 -6.35 -16.25
CA SER A 108 20.99 -7.22 -17.13
C SER A 108 21.16 -6.53 -18.49
N ALA A 109 22.32 -5.89 -18.66
CA ALA A 109 22.80 -5.18 -19.85
C ALA A 109 22.05 -3.88 -20.24
N ASN A 110 22.62 -2.73 -19.89
CA ASN A 110 22.74 -1.57 -20.78
C ASN A 110 21.48 -1.05 -21.56
N TRP A 111 20.30 -0.95 -20.93
CA TRP A 111 19.11 -0.36 -21.57
C TRP A 111 18.51 0.82 -20.76
N HIS A 112 18.89 2.03 -21.21
CA HIS A 112 18.32 3.37 -21.03
C HIS A 112 17.15 3.62 -20.03
N ALA A 113 17.36 4.58 -19.12
CA ALA A 113 16.35 5.20 -18.25
C ALA A 113 15.16 5.83 -18.99
N SER A 114 15.33 6.26 -20.24
CA SER A 114 14.23 6.73 -21.10
C SER A 114 13.26 5.60 -21.46
N ARG A 115 13.75 4.38 -21.68
CA ARG A 115 12.93 3.21 -22.04
C ARG A 115 12.10 2.69 -20.87
N ASN A 116 12.56 2.85 -19.63
CA ASN A 116 11.78 2.49 -18.44
C ASN A 116 10.64 3.47 -18.18
N THR A 117 10.84 4.74 -18.50
CA THR A 117 9.76 5.75 -18.45
C THR A 117 8.71 5.44 -19.51
N THR A 118 9.13 5.12 -20.74
CA THR A 118 8.19 4.71 -21.79
C THR A 118 7.48 3.40 -21.44
N LEU A 119 8.15 2.37 -20.90
CA LEU A 119 7.47 1.13 -20.48
C LEU A 119 6.43 1.38 -19.38
N PHE A 120 6.74 2.25 -18.42
CA PHE A 120 5.82 2.60 -17.35
C PHE A 120 4.60 3.37 -17.86
N ASP A 121 4.81 4.31 -18.79
CA ASP A 121 3.73 5.08 -19.42
C ASP A 121 2.96 4.26 -20.47
N ASP A 122 3.61 3.34 -21.19
CA ASP A 122 2.99 2.40 -22.13
C ASP A 122 2.11 1.39 -21.39
N LEU A 123 2.55 0.88 -20.23
CA LEU A 123 1.75 0.00 -19.37
C LEU A 123 0.56 0.77 -18.78
N ALA A 124 0.75 2.04 -18.41
CA ALA A 124 -0.35 2.88 -17.94
C ALA A 124 -1.35 3.20 -19.07
N GLY A 125 -0.87 3.45 -20.29
CA GLY A 125 -1.69 3.74 -21.48
C GLY A 125 -2.48 2.56 -22.01
N GLN A 126 -2.05 1.32 -21.73
CA GLN A 126 -2.75 0.09 -22.10
C GLN A 126 -3.89 -0.26 -21.14
N ILE A 127 -3.96 0.37 -19.96
CA ILE A 127 -4.96 0.06 -18.95
C ILE A 127 -6.18 0.93 -19.18
N VAL A 128 -7.05 0.44 -20.05
CA VAL A 128 -8.37 1.02 -20.28
C VAL A 128 -9.26 0.68 -19.09
N ASP A 129 -9.58 1.73 -18.33
CA ASP A 129 -10.80 1.88 -17.54
C ASP A 129 -11.20 0.67 -16.67
N VAL A 130 -10.27 0.21 -15.81
CA VAL A 130 -10.68 -0.66 -14.72
C VAL A 130 -11.42 0.21 -13.71
N ASN A 131 -12.75 0.05 -13.66
CA ASN A 131 -13.66 0.69 -12.70
C ASN A 131 -13.33 0.29 -11.25
N GLN A 132 -12.22 0.80 -10.73
CA GLN A 132 -11.90 0.72 -9.31
C GLN A 132 -12.79 1.72 -8.57
N PRO A 133 -13.32 1.37 -7.40
CA PRO A 133 -14.15 2.32 -6.66
C PRO A 133 -13.30 3.53 -6.22
N HIS A 134 -13.95 4.68 -5.99
CA HIS A 134 -13.30 5.87 -5.42
C HIS A 134 -13.20 5.80 -3.89
N VAL A 135 -14.13 5.09 -3.25
CA VAL A 135 -14.18 4.87 -1.80
C VAL A 135 -13.90 3.39 -1.53
N ALA A 136 -13.32 3.07 -0.37
CA ALA A 136 -12.98 1.69 0.00
C ALA A 136 -12.10 1.01 -1.06
N ARG A 137 -11.08 1.74 -1.52
CA ARG A 137 -10.20 1.36 -2.62
C ARG A 137 -9.44 0.07 -2.28
N PRO A 138 -9.56 -1.00 -3.07
CA PRO A 138 -8.84 -2.24 -2.82
C PRO A 138 -7.31 -2.03 -2.84
N PRO A 139 -6.54 -2.45 -1.80
CA PRO A 139 -5.10 -2.17 -1.72
C PRO A 139 -4.24 -3.01 -2.64
N CYS A 140 -3.18 -2.41 -3.19
CA CYS A 140 -2.08 -3.14 -3.79
C CYS A 140 -1.35 -3.93 -2.69
N VAL A 141 -1.28 -5.24 -2.85
CA VAL A 141 -0.70 -6.14 -1.85
C VAL A 141 0.80 -6.20 -2.07
N LEU A 142 1.56 -5.85 -1.05
CA LEU A 142 3.01 -5.80 -1.11
C LEU A 142 3.62 -7.20 -1.13
N ARG A 143 4.70 -7.35 -1.91
CA ARG A 143 5.52 -8.57 -1.92
C ARG A 143 6.58 -8.47 -0.83
N PRO A 144 6.72 -9.48 0.05
CA PRO A 144 7.82 -9.50 1.01
C PRO A 144 9.17 -9.68 0.29
N GLY A 145 10.20 -9.00 0.78
CA GLY A 145 11.56 -9.01 0.25
C GLY A 145 11.79 -7.90 -0.79
N ARG A 146 12.41 -8.26 -1.91
CA ARG A 146 12.72 -7.34 -3.01
C ARG A 146 11.61 -7.38 -4.05
N GLY A 147 10.59 -6.58 -3.85
CA GLY A 147 9.47 -6.46 -4.80
C GLY A 147 8.47 -5.41 -4.35
N ILE A 148 7.69 -4.90 -5.31
CA ILE A 148 6.67 -3.90 -5.03
C ILE A 148 5.34 -4.57 -4.76
N PHE A 149 4.67 -5.10 -5.79
CA PHE A 149 3.36 -5.72 -5.64
C PHE A 149 3.43 -7.23 -5.84
N LEU A 150 2.92 -7.97 -4.86
CA LEU A 150 2.46 -9.35 -5.02
C LEU A 150 1.16 -9.37 -5.82
N ASP A 151 0.29 -8.39 -5.56
CA ASP A 151 -0.99 -8.20 -6.24
C ASP A 151 -1.33 -6.73 -6.41
N GLY A 152 -2.09 -6.39 -7.46
CA GLY A 152 -2.61 -5.04 -7.64
C GLY A 152 -1.78 -4.14 -8.56
N TRP A 153 -0.95 -4.70 -9.46
CA TRP A 153 -0.34 -3.95 -10.56
C TRP A 153 -1.36 -3.17 -11.38
N MET A 154 -2.43 -3.84 -11.82
CA MET A 154 -3.52 -3.20 -12.56
C MET A 154 -4.20 -2.09 -11.75
N ARG A 155 -4.37 -2.30 -10.44
CA ARG A 155 -4.98 -1.31 -9.53
C ARG A 155 -4.09 -0.08 -9.37
N PHE A 156 -2.80 -0.29 -9.18
CA PHE A 156 -1.83 0.80 -9.11
C PHE A 156 -1.89 1.69 -10.37
N PHE A 157 -1.81 1.10 -11.56
CA PHE A 157 -1.91 1.87 -12.80
C PHE A 157 -3.26 2.53 -12.98
N SER A 158 -4.36 1.89 -12.57
CA SER A 158 -5.70 2.49 -12.63
C SER A 158 -5.82 3.71 -11.70
N TYR A 159 -5.33 3.60 -10.46
CA TYR A 159 -5.30 4.72 -9.51
C TYR A 159 -4.42 5.87 -10.03
N ARG A 160 -3.27 5.53 -10.60
CA ARG A 160 -2.39 6.51 -11.24
C ARG A 160 -3.08 7.23 -12.40
N ALA A 161 -3.64 6.49 -13.35
CA ALA A 161 -4.29 7.04 -14.54
C ALA A 161 -5.47 7.94 -14.18
N ARG A 162 -6.18 7.62 -13.10
CA ARG A 162 -7.26 8.42 -12.54
C ARG A 162 -6.80 9.69 -11.81
N GLY A 163 -5.51 9.84 -11.55
CA GLY A 163 -4.95 10.97 -10.81
C GLY A 163 -5.18 10.89 -9.29
N ASP A 164 -5.35 9.68 -8.74
CA ASP A 164 -5.47 9.51 -7.29
C ASP A 164 -4.21 10.05 -6.60
N LYS A 165 -4.40 10.82 -5.51
CA LYS A 165 -3.28 11.40 -4.74
C LYS A 165 -2.53 10.38 -3.91
N THR A 166 -3.20 9.30 -3.55
CA THR A 166 -2.65 8.23 -2.71
C THR A 166 -2.93 6.86 -3.31
N ILE A 167 -2.10 5.87 -3.00
CA ILE A 167 -2.25 4.46 -3.36
C ILE A 167 -2.43 3.67 -2.07
N PRO A 168 -3.53 2.89 -1.94
CA PRO A 168 -3.73 1.99 -0.81
C PRO A 168 -2.77 0.79 -0.92
N LEU A 169 -1.99 0.53 0.12
CA LEU A 169 -1.04 -0.58 0.22
C LEU A 169 -1.39 -1.50 1.37
N LEU A 170 -1.15 -2.81 1.19
CA LEU A 170 -1.34 -3.83 2.21
C LEU A 170 -0.07 -4.68 2.34
N ALA A 171 0.53 -4.70 3.53
CA ALA A 171 1.58 -5.64 3.91
C ALA A 171 1.03 -6.69 4.89
N LEU A 172 1.54 -7.91 4.79
CA LEU A 172 1.17 -9.03 5.65
C LEU A 172 2.42 -9.77 6.13
N ASP A 173 2.35 -10.37 7.31
CA ASP A 173 3.34 -11.36 7.74
C ASP A 173 3.10 -12.69 7.02
N TRP A 174 3.50 -12.72 5.75
CA TRP A 174 3.37 -13.89 4.88
C TRP A 174 4.13 -15.10 5.40
N THR A 175 5.25 -14.91 6.08
CA THR A 175 6.03 -16.01 6.66
C THR A 175 5.19 -16.73 7.71
N ASN A 176 4.63 -15.97 8.67
CA ASN A 176 3.76 -16.54 9.70
C ASN A 176 2.52 -17.21 9.10
N PHE A 177 1.91 -16.61 8.07
CA PHE A 177 0.77 -17.19 7.37
C PHE A 177 1.10 -18.56 6.76
N HIS A 178 2.16 -18.65 5.94
CA HIS A 178 2.53 -19.89 5.26
C HIS A 178 2.95 -21.00 6.25
N GLU A 179 3.69 -20.66 7.30
CA GLU A 179 4.07 -21.63 8.34
C GLU A 179 2.85 -22.26 9.02
N ARG A 180 1.86 -21.44 9.35
CA ARG A 180 0.62 -21.91 9.98
C ARG A 180 -0.25 -22.70 9.01
N LEU A 181 -0.33 -22.25 7.76
CA LEU A 181 -1.09 -22.95 6.72
C LEU A 181 -0.51 -24.35 6.48
N LEU A 182 0.81 -24.47 6.33
CA LEU A 182 1.48 -25.76 6.17
C LEU A 182 1.25 -26.67 7.37
N ARG A 183 1.25 -26.15 8.60
CA ARG A 183 0.94 -26.98 9.79
C ARG A 183 -0.50 -27.47 9.80
N ALA A 184 -1.45 -26.63 9.41
CA ALA A 184 -2.87 -26.97 9.40
C ALA A 184 -3.26 -27.96 8.28
N LEU A 185 -2.53 -27.97 7.16
CA LEU A 185 -2.76 -28.91 6.06
C LEU A 185 -2.13 -30.29 6.29
N HIS A 186 -1.16 -30.40 7.20
CA HIS A 186 -0.51 -31.67 7.56
C HIS A 186 -0.96 -32.25 8.91
N SER A 187 -1.95 -31.63 9.55
CA SER A 187 -2.58 -32.09 10.81
C SER A 187 -3.89 -32.81 10.54
#